data_AF-A0A374MI48-F1
#
_entry.id   AF-A0A374MI48-F1
#
_cell.length_a   1.000
_cell.length_b   1.000
_cell.length_c   1.000
_cell.angle_alpha   90.00
_cell.angle_beta   90.00
_cell.angle_gamma   90.00
#
_symmetry.space_group_name_H-M   'P 1'
#
loop_
_entity.id
_entity.type
_entity.pdbx_description
1 polymer ?
#
loop_
_entity_poly.entity_id
_entity_poly.type
_entity_poly.pdbx_seq_one_letter_code
_entity_poly.pdbx_strand_id
1 'polypeptide(L)'
;TSKNTTAKKNTTKKDNTSGGNNDNDYDNGRGDDAPSYETALDKKTSADGVLTLSKSDLTYNSFFEAYYLPTDFTKAKTIILPEGTYMIYKEDEVKVNRTYVFNGKSSIYSGFRASSNQEVIN
;
A
#
# COMPACT_ATOMS: atom_id res chain seq x y z
N THR A 1 57.65 14.50 -13.80
CA THR A 1 56.64 13.43 -13.82
C THR A 1 56.93 12.53 -15.00
N SER A 2 57.04 11.23 -14.71
CA SER A 2 57.54 10.17 -15.58
C SER A 2 56.51 9.71 -16.62
N LYS A 3 57.02 9.23 -17.77
CA LYS A 3 56.64 8.03 -18.57
C LYS A 3 55.14 7.63 -18.59
N ASN A 4 54.49 7.22 -19.68
CA ASN A 4 54.97 6.32 -20.73
C ASN A 4 53.88 6.17 -21.82
N THR A 5 54.34 6.14 -23.06
CA THR A 5 53.85 5.40 -24.25
C THR A 5 52.51 4.64 -24.22
N THR A 6 51.68 4.95 -25.23
CA THR A 6 50.71 4.05 -25.87
C THR A 6 51.37 2.72 -26.26
N ALA A 7 50.86 1.60 -25.73
CA ALA A 7 51.26 0.26 -26.15
C ALA A 7 50.04 -0.51 -26.67
N LYS A 8 50.21 -1.04 -27.88
CA LYS A 8 49.25 -1.77 -28.70
C LYS A 8 48.80 -3.08 -28.06
N LYS A 9 47.53 -3.38 -28.27
CA LYS A 9 46.87 -4.68 -28.12
C LYS A 9 47.62 -5.76 -28.91
N ASN A 10 48.36 -6.59 -28.18
CA ASN A 10 48.86 -7.92 -28.56
C ASN A 10 48.57 -8.80 -27.33
N THR A 11 48.18 -10.05 -27.37
CA THR A 11 47.85 -11.04 -28.39
C THR A 11 47.49 -12.30 -27.56
N THR A 12 46.75 -13.21 -28.17
CA THR A 12 46.85 -14.66 -27.93
C THR A 12 46.00 -15.31 -26.82
N LYS A 13 45.24 -16.30 -27.33
CA LYS A 13 44.83 -17.58 -26.76
C LYS A 13 43.95 -17.62 -25.50
N LYS A 14 42.69 -17.96 -25.83
CA LYS A 14 41.79 -18.84 -25.11
C LYS A 14 42.53 -20.13 -24.69
N ASP A 15 42.92 -20.19 -23.43
CA ASP A 15 43.27 -21.45 -22.78
C ASP A 15 42.03 -21.97 -22.05
N ASN A 16 41.49 -23.07 -22.57
CA ASN A 16 40.52 -23.90 -21.87
C ASN A 16 41.28 -24.64 -20.77
N THR A 17 41.05 -24.26 -19.51
CA THR A 17 41.39 -25.11 -18.36
C THR A 17 40.15 -25.34 -17.54
N SER A 18 39.68 -26.59 -17.55
CA SER A 18 38.71 -27.13 -16.62
C SER A 18 39.30 -27.19 -15.21
N GLY A 19 38.54 -26.76 -14.21
CA GLY A 19 38.87 -26.98 -12.81
C GLY A 19 37.67 -26.56 -11.97
N GLY A 20 37.04 -27.53 -11.30
CA GLY A 20 35.73 -27.37 -10.68
C GLY A 20 35.70 -26.70 -9.31
N ASN A 21 34.44 -26.43 -8.94
CA ASN A 21 33.80 -26.36 -7.62
C ASN A 21 34.09 -25.19 -6.66
N ASN A 22 32.96 -24.68 -6.15
CA ASN A 22 32.71 -23.81 -4.98
C ASN A 22 33.24 -22.37 -5.14
N ASP A 23 32.41 -21.33 -5.16
CA ASP A 23 31.38 -21.00 -4.17
C ASP A 23 30.14 -20.34 -4.83
N ASN A 24 28.94 -20.76 -4.41
CA ASN A 24 27.71 -20.03 -4.73
C ASN A 24 27.64 -18.77 -3.85
N ASP A 25 28.36 -17.73 -4.24
CA ASP A 25 28.06 -16.36 -3.82
C ASP A 25 26.75 -15.95 -4.51
N TYR A 26 25.62 -16.37 -3.94
CA TYR A 26 24.37 -15.67 -4.17
C TYR A 26 24.48 -14.32 -3.49
N ASP A 27 25.03 -13.37 -4.23
CA ASP A 27 24.87 -11.95 -4.02
C ASP A 27 23.36 -11.67 -4.05
N ASN A 28 22.70 -11.79 -2.89
CA ASN A 28 21.34 -11.35 -2.67
C ASN A 28 21.29 -9.81 -2.57
N GLY A 29 22.11 -9.12 -3.36
CA GLY A 29 22.03 -7.69 -3.68
C GLY A 29 20.88 -7.37 -4.64
N ARG A 30 19.72 -7.98 -4.45
CA ARG A 30 18.46 -7.48 -5.01
C ARG A 30 17.63 -6.99 -3.84
N GLY A 31 17.78 -5.69 -3.57
CA GLY A 31 16.71 -4.93 -2.94
C GLY A 31 15.46 -5.18 -3.77
N ASP A 32 14.62 -6.08 -3.26
CA ASP A 32 13.34 -6.45 -3.84
C ASP A 32 12.38 -5.30 -3.52
N ASP A 33 12.66 -4.12 -4.08
CA ASP A 33 11.70 -3.04 -4.20
C ASP A 33 10.69 -3.48 -5.28
N ALA A 34 9.86 -4.45 -4.90
CA ALA A 34 8.67 -4.79 -5.65
C ALA A 34 7.94 -3.47 -5.99
N PRO A 35 7.55 -3.23 -7.25
CA PRO A 35 6.87 -1.99 -7.59
C PRO A 35 5.61 -1.90 -6.73
N SER A 36 5.59 -0.95 -5.80
CA SER A 36 4.41 -0.64 -5.01
C SER A 36 3.34 -0.15 -5.97
N TYR A 37 2.35 -0.98 -6.26
CA TYR A 37 1.22 -0.58 -7.08
C TYR A 37 0.44 0.47 -6.29
N GLU A 38 0.49 1.73 -6.72
CA GLU A 38 -0.32 2.78 -6.10
C GLU A 38 -1.76 2.66 -6.57
N THR A 39 -2.67 2.48 -5.63
CA THR A 39 -4.12 2.47 -5.88
C THR A 39 -4.61 3.88 -6.26
N ALA A 40 -5.83 3.98 -6.79
CA ALA A 40 -6.45 5.28 -7.06
C ALA A 40 -6.67 6.10 -5.78
N LEU A 41 -6.98 5.44 -4.66
CA LEU A 41 -7.15 6.08 -3.37
C LEU A 41 -5.80 6.49 -2.75
N ASP A 42 -4.74 5.73 -2.98
CA ASP A 42 -3.39 6.10 -2.55
C ASP A 42 -2.91 7.41 -3.20
N LYS A 43 -3.32 7.67 -4.44
CA LYS A 43 -3.03 8.95 -5.14
C LYS A 43 -3.80 10.13 -4.57
N LYS A 44 -4.95 9.88 -3.92
CA LYS A 44 -5.76 10.90 -3.23
C LYS A 44 -5.34 11.09 -1.77
N THR A 45 -4.50 10.22 -1.26
CA THR A 45 -4.02 10.27 0.12
C THR A 45 -2.96 11.37 0.23
N SER A 46 -3.12 12.27 1.19
CA SER A 46 -2.13 13.30 1.47
C SER A 46 -0.81 12.71 1.99
N ALA A 47 0.26 13.51 1.97
CA ALA A 47 1.56 13.10 2.52
C ALA A 47 1.47 12.72 4.01
N ASP A 48 0.53 13.31 4.74
CA ASP A 48 0.27 13.01 6.16
C ASP A 48 -0.53 11.71 6.37
N GLY A 49 -0.93 11.03 5.30
CA GLY A 49 -1.75 9.82 5.34
C GLY A 49 -3.24 10.11 5.55
N VAL A 50 -3.74 11.29 5.16
CA VAL A 50 -5.16 11.63 5.23
C VAL A 50 -5.81 11.43 3.87
N LEU A 51 -6.85 10.60 3.83
CA LEU A 51 -7.66 10.34 2.63
C LEU A 51 -9.06 10.93 2.83
N THR A 52 -9.38 11.98 2.09
CA THR A 52 -10.72 12.60 2.11
C THR A 52 -11.52 12.12 0.92
N LEU A 53 -12.69 11.54 1.19
CA LEU A 53 -13.55 10.95 0.17
C LEU A 53 -14.84 11.74 -0.04
N SER A 54 -15.33 11.65 -1.26
CA SER A 54 -16.66 12.11 -1.66
C SER A 54 -17.56 10.91 -1.99
N LYS A 55 -18.87 11.12 -2.14
CA LYS A 55 -19.81 10.03 -2.44
C LYS A 55 -19.48 9.30 -3.75
N SER A 56 -18.89 9.99 -4.73
CA SER A 56 -18.46 9.39 -6.00
C SER A 56 -17.23 8.48 -5.87
N ASP A 57 -16.50 8.57 -4.76
CA ASP A 57 -15.35 7.71 -4.48
C ASP A 57 -15.76 6.39 -3.80
N LEU A 58 -17.04 6.26 -3.45
CA LEU A 58 -17.57 5.15 -2.68
C LEU A 58 -18.47 4.27 -3.53
N THR A 59 -18.42 2.97 -3.24
CA THR A 59 -19.36 2.01 -3.81
C THR A 59 -20.65 2.05 -3.01
N TYR A 60 -21.77 2.37 -3.67
CA TYR A 60 -23.09 2.38 -3.06
C TYR A 60 -23.85 1.09 -3.36
N ASN A 61 -24.50 0.53 -2.34
CA ASN A 61 -25.40 -0.60 -2.47
C ASN A 61 -26.85 -0.14 -2.30
N SER A 62 -27.64 -0.23 -3.39
CA SER A 62 -29.04 0.19 -3.39
C SER A 62 -29.97 -0.74 -2.61
N PHE A 63 -29.61 -2.01 -2.39
CA PHE A 63 -30.45 -2.95 -1.64
C PHE A 63 -30.43 -2.64 -0.14
N PHE A 64 -29.28 -2.20 0.37
CA PHE A 64 -29.09 -1.85 1.78
C PHE A 64 -29.13 -0.33 2.03
N GLU A 65 -29.34 0.44 0.98
CA GLU A 65 -29.31 1.91 0.97
C GLU A 65 -28.05 2.50 1.65
N ALA A 66 -26.89 1.85 1.47
CA ALA A 66 -25.67 2.16 2.21
C ALA A 66 -24.40 2.10 1.34
N TYR A 67 -23.35 2.83 1.75
CA TYR A 67 -22.03 2.80 1.15
C TYR A 67 -21.15 1.73 1.81
N TYR A 68 -20.31 1.08 0.99
CA TYR A 68 -19.23 0.24 1.51
C TYR A 68 -18.09 1.11 2.04
N LEU A 69 -17.42 0.64 3.10
CA LEU A 69 -16.15 1.23 3.52
C LEU A 69 -15.08 1.00 2.44
N PRO A 70 -14.26 2.02 2.12
CA PRO A 70 -13.15 1.86 1.21
C PRO A 70 -12.13 0.89 1.81
N THR A 71 -11.59 -0.01 1.00
CA THR A 71 -10.55 -0.96 1.42
C THR A 71 -9.32 -0.91 0.52
N ASP A 72 -9.44 -0.35 -0.68
CA ASP A 72 -8.37 -0.31 -1.69
C ASP A 72 -7.44 0.90 -1.52
N PHE A 73 -6.75 0.97 -0.38
CA PHE A 73 -5.68 1.94 -0.10
C PHE A 73 -4.62 1.34 0.83
N THR A 74 -3.38 1.79 0.73
CA THR A 74 -2.27 1.32 1.57
C THR A 74 -1.69 2.42 2.44
N LYS A 75 -1.64 3.66 1.93
CA LYS A 75 -0.97 4.81 2.54
C LYS A 75 -1.81 5.54 3.58
N ALA A 76 -3.12 5.59 3.38
CA ALA A 76 -4.01 6.35 4.26
C ALA A 76 -4.02 5.74 5.66
N LYS A 77 -3.86 6.58 6.69
CA LYS A 77 -4.04 6.27 8.11
C LYS A 77 -5.37 6.79 8.63
N THR A 78 -5.79 7.96 8.14
CA THR A 78 -7.07 8.59 8.47
C THR A 78 -7.91 8.69 7.21
N ILE A 79 -9.16 8.23 7.28
CA ILE A 79 -10.11 8.22 6.17
C ILE A 79 -11.30 9.09 6.58
N ILE A 80 -11.50 10.19 5.88
CA ILE A 80 -12.61 11.12 6.10
C ILE A 80 -13.70 10.79 5.09
N LEU A 81 -14.85 10.36 5.62
CA LEU A 81 -16.00 9.90 4.86
C LEU A 81 -17.08 11.00 4.83
N PRO A 82 -17.80 11.15 3.69
CA PRO A 82 -18.91 12.09 3.58
C PRO A 82 -20.10 11.64 4.45
N GLU A 83 -21.13 12.48 4.55
CA GLU A 83 -22.36 12.09 5.23
C GLU A 83 -23.06 10.92 4.52
N GLY A 84 -23.44 9.88 5.27
CA GLY A 84 -24.24 8.79 4.74
C GLY A 84 -24.40 7.60 5.67
N THR A 85 -25.13 6.59 5.17
CA THR A 85 -25.24 5.27 5.80
C THR A 85 -24.11 4.40 5.28
N TYR A 86 -23.36 3.78 6.19
CA TYR A 86 -22.22 2.93 5.88
C TYR A 86 -22.48 1.51 6.37
N MET A 87 -22.07 0.54 5.56
CA MET A 87 -22.24 -0.86 5.88
C MET A 87 -20.90 -1.55 6.05
N ILE A 88 -20.80 -2.35 7.11
CA ILE A 88 -19.66 -3.20 7.43
C ILE A 88 -20.17 -4.63 7.53
N TYR A 89 -19.84 -5.47 6.53
CA TYR A 89 -20.35 -6.85 6.47
C TYR A 89 -19.44 -7.84 7.20
N LYS A 90 -18.14 -7.64 7.10
CA LYS A 90 -17.13 -8.51 7.72
C LYS A 90 -16.19 -7.67 8.55
N GLU A 91 -15.76 -8.20 9.69
CA GLU A 91 -14.76 -7.52 10.54
C GLU A 91 -13.48 -7.24 9.75
N ASP A 92 -13.11 -8.15 8.84
CA ASP A 92 -11.94 -8.07 7.97
C ASP A 92 -12.01 -6.92 6.93
N GLU A 93 -13.20 -6.37 6.67
CA GLU A 93 -13.37 -5.22 5.76
C GLU A 93 -12.88 -3.92 6.40
N VAL A 94 -12.84 -3.85 7.72
CA VAL A 94 -12.25 -2.71 8.43
C VAL A 94 -10.74 -2.90 8.49
N LYS A 95 -10.01 -2.15 7.67
CA LYS A 95 -8.54 -2.13 7.78
C LYS A 95 -8.11 -1.73 9.19
N VAL A 96 -7.42 -2.65 9.88
CA VAL A 96 -6.84 -2.41 11.21
C VAL A 96 -5.81 -1.29 11.20
N ASN A 97 -5.62 -0.64 12.35
CA ASN A 97 -4.71 0.50 12.51
C ASN A 97 -5.04 1.65 11.54
N ARG A 98 -6.33 1.91 11.31
CA ARG A 98 -6.85 3.03 10.53
C ARG A 98 -7.92 3.76 11.35
N THR A 99 -8.05 5.05 11.10
CA THR A 99 -9.08 5.89 11.72
C THR A 99 -10.09 6.30 10.66
N TYR A 100 -11.36 5.94 10.85
CA TYR A 100 -12.46 6.39 10.00
C TYR A 100 -13.20 7.53 10.70
N VAL A 101 -13.30 8.67 10.01
CA VAL A 101 -13.98 9.88 10.49
C VAL A 101 -15.21 10.09 9.62
N PHE A 102 -16.39 9.98 10.21
CA PHE A 102 -17.66 10.19 9.51
C PHE A 102 -18.09 11.64 9.65
N ASN A 103 -18.12 12.38 8.54
CA ASN A 103 -18.46 13.78 8.55
C ASN A 103 -19.97 13.97 8.36
N GLY A 104 -20.62 14.76 9.22
CA GLY A 104 -22.07 14.98 9.18
C GLY A 104 -22.90 13.83 9.78
N LYS A 105 -24.21 13.83 9.50
CA LYS A 105 -25.16 12.86 10.08
C LYS A 105 -25.02 11.48 9.43
N SER A 106 -24.16 10.65 10.01
CA SER A 106 -23.88 9.30 9.47
C SER A 106 -24.45 8.19 10.34
N SER A 107 -24.76 7.06 9.72
CA SER A 107 -25.21 5.84 10.40
C SER A 107 -24.32 4.67 9.98
N ILE A 108 -24.06 3.74 10.90
CA ILE A 108 -23.26 2.56 10.62
C ILE A 108 -24.15 1.33 10.85
N TYR A 109 -24.35 0.57 9.78
CA TYR A 109 -24.96 -0.75 9.84
C TYR A 109 -23.84 -1.79 9.91
N SER A 110 -23.73 -2.47 11.05
CA SER A 110 -22.74 -3.53 11.27
C SER A 110 -23.44 -4.84 11.57
N GLY A 111 -22.98 -5.92 10.92
CA GLY A 111 -23.40 -7.30 11.23
C GLY A 111 -22.75 -7.88 12.49
N PHE A 112 -21.79 -7.18 13.11
CA PHE A 112 -21.08 -7.61 14.32
C PHE A 112 -21.15 -6.54 15.42
N ARG A 113 -21.17 -7.01 16.68
CA ARG A 113 -21.25 -6.15 17.86
C ARG A 113 -19.84 -5.68 18.25
N ALA A 114 -19.55 -4.40 18.04
CA ALA A 114 -18.40 -3.75 18.67
C ALA A 114 -18.84 -3.12 20.00
N SER A 115 -18.17 -3.46 21.10
CA SER A 115 -18.37 -2.81 22.40
C SER A 115 -17.25 -1.79 22.64
N SER A 116 -17.59 -0.51 22.78
CA SER A 116 -16.69 0.52 23.31
C SER A 116 -16.92 0.66 24.81
N ASN A 117 -15.85 0.81 25.59
CA ASN A 117 -15.96 1.19 27.02
C ASN A 117 -16.26 2.68 27.22
N GLN A 118 -16.45 3.43 26.13
CA GLN A 118 -16.76 4.85 26.18
C GLN A 118 -17.75 5.20 25.07
N GLU A 119 -18.99 5.41 25.47
CA GLU A 119 -19.98 6.19 24.72
C GLU A 119 -19.95 7.61 25.26
N VAL A 120 -19.61 8.60 24.44
CA VAL A 120 -19.80 10.01 24.79
C VAL A 120 -21.01 10.50 24.00
N ILE A 121 -22.10 10.70 24.71
CA ILE A 121 -23.29 11.40 24.24
C ILE A 121 -23.27 12.76 24.94
N ASN A 122 -23.33 13.85 24.17
CA ASN A 122 -23.70 15.16 24.68
C ASN A 122 -24.74 15.77 23.75
#